data_AF-T0RJ00-F1
#
_entry.id   AF-T0RJ00-F1
#
_cell.length_a   1.000
_cell.length_b   1.000
_cell.length_c   1.000
_cell.angle_alpha   90.00
_cell.angle_beta   90.00
_cell.angle_gamma   90.00
#
_symmetry.space_group_name_H-M   'P 1'
#
loop_
_entity.id
_entity.type
_entity.pdbx_description
1 polymer ?
#
loop_
_entity_poly.entity_id
_entity_poly.type
_entity_poly.pdbx_seq_one_letter_code
_entity_poly.pdbx_strand_id
1 'polypeptide(L)'
;MSWSPAAKGLASLPFVAVAGWAGLVQLERSKANHPPRGYAFITGSMDDMVMDTLQTGDLVFFKRNCAYLPPKDGLSCFLSSRVEAWQARYNHVGFILVDRLGEKFIVEETYAGVKCRPYSARILTSLSTEIVVVPLKVKRTIAMQQAANQFVQENVNRPSRFTLQHVLEQLSSSSTSGSSPVHPSAGLVAEVYARMGLLPAQTTPGYLHPSSATIKDWSAYRRVQLLQDAELSQMLPIRLL
;
A
#
# COMPACT_ATOMS: atom_id res chain seq x y z
N MET A 1 -37.41 19.35 -21.49
CA MET A 1 -36.98 20.47 -20.62
C MET A 1 -35.61 20.97 -21.08
N SER A 2 -35.51 22.18 -21.64
CA SER A 2 -34.21 22.78 -22.02
C SER A 2 -33.59 23.49 -20.82
N TRP A 3 -32.39 23.08 -20.42
CA TRP A 3 -31.67 23.74 -19.33
C TRP A 3 -31.16 25.13 -19.75
N SER A 4 -31.18 26.10 -18.83
CA SER A 4 -30.60 27.43 -19.07
C SER A 4 -29.08 27.34 -19.25
N PRO A 5 -28.44 28.31 -19.92
CA PRO A 5 -26.98 28.34 -20.07
C PRO A 5 -26.24 28.31 -18.73
N ALA A 6 -26.78 28.98 -17.72
CA ALA A 6 -26.24 28.97 -16.35
C ALA A 6 -26.35 27.59 -15.70
N ALA A 7 -27.48 26.89 -15.87
CA ALA A 7 -27.66 25.53 -15.36
C ALA A 7 -26.71 24.53 -16.05
N LYS A 8 -26.48 24.69 -17.36
CA LYS A 8 -25.48 23.89 -18.11
C LYS A 8 -24.05 24.18 -17.61
N GLY A 9 -23.73 25.45 -17.37
CA GLY A 9 -22.44 25.86 -16.80
C GLY A 9 -22.18 25.23 -15.43
N LEU A 10 -23.13 25.35 -14.50
CA LEU A 10 -23.03 24.76 -13.17
C LEU A 10 -22.89 23.23 -13.21
N ALA A 11 -23.64 22.56 -14.08
CA ALA A 11 -23.55 21.10 -14.23
C ALA A 11 -22.21 20.62 -14.82
N SER A 12 -21.49 21.49 -15.55
CA SER A 12 -20.18 21.17 -16.12
C SER A 12 -19.02 21.31 -15.12
N LEU A 13 -19.20 22.09 -14.04
CA LEU A 13 -18.13 22.38 -13.07
C LEU A 13 -17.47 21.14 -12.48
N PRO A 14 -18.19 20.06 -12.09
CA PRO A 14 -17.55 18.85 -11.56
C PRO A 14 -16.62 18.19 -12.57
N PHE A 15 -17.02 18.16 -13.85
CA PHE A 15 -16.20 17.56 -14.91
C PHE A 15 -14.94 18.38 -15.18
N VAL A 16 -15.06 19.71 -15.22
CA VAL A 16 -13.90 20.61 -15.37
C VAL A 16 -12.95 20.47 -14.18
N ALA A 17 -13.47 20.38 -12.96
CA ALA A 17 -12.68 20.17 -11.75
C ALA A 17 -11.93 18.82 -11.79
N VAL A 18 -12.61 17.73 -12.17
CA VAL A 18 -11.97 16.40 -12.30
C VAL A 18 -10.91 16.38 -13.39
N ALA A 19 -11.17 17.01 -14.55
CA ALA A 19 -10.20 17.11 -15.63
C ALA A 19 -8.97 17.94 -15.22
N GLY A 20 -9.19 19.08 -14.54
CA GLY A 20 -8.13 19.92 -13.99
C GLY A 20 -7.28 19.18 -12.97
N TRP A 21 -7.91 18.42 -12.07
CA TRP A 21 -7.20 17.56 -11.11
C TRP A 21 -6.39 16.47 -11.81
N ALA A 22 -6.98 15.78 -12.80
CA ALA A 22 -6.26 14.77 -13.58
C ALA A 22 -5.02 15.36 -14.27
N GLY A 23 -5.13 16.56 -14.86
CA GLY A 23 -4.01 17.27 -15.46
C GLY A 23 -2.92 17.64 -14.45
N LEU A 24 -3.30 18.18 -13.28
CA LEU A 24 -2.36 18.50 -12.21
C LEU A 24 -1.61 17.25 -11.70
N VAL A 25 -2.33 16.16 -11.46
CA VAL A 25 -1.75 14.89 -11.01
C VAL A 25 -0.78 14.36 -12.07
N GLN A 26 -1.17 14.37 -13.34
CA GLN A 26 -0.31 13.89 -14.41
C GLN A 26 1.00 14.70 -14.49
N LEU A 27 0.91 16.02 -14.31
CA LEU A 27 2.06 16.91 -14.30
C LEU A 27 2.99 16.64 -13.11
N GLU A 28 2.45 16.56 -11.89
CA GLU A 28 3.26 16.29 -10.69
C GLU A 28 3.87 14.87 -10.70
N ARG A 29 3.12 13.86 -11.17
CA ARG A 29 3.66 12.50 -11.32
C ARG A 29 4.72 12.41 -12.42
N SER A 30 4.59 13.18 -13.51
CA SER A 30 5.61 13.25 -14.55
C SER A 30 6.92 13.82 -13.99
N LYS A 31 6.86 14.92 -13.23
CA LYS A 31 8.03 15.48 -12.53
C LYS A 31 8.66 14.47 -11.57
N ALA A 32 7.84 13.74 -10.81
CA ALA A 32 8.33 12.73 -9.87
C ALA A 32 8.99 11.53 -10.56
N ASN A 33 8.47 11.09 -11.71
CA ASN A 33 9.01 9.97 -12.49
C ASN A 33 10.26 10.35 -13.28
N HIS A 34 10.45 11.64 -13.56
CA HIS A 34 11.62 12.20 -14.23
C HIS A 34 12.30 13.20 -13.30
N PRO A 35 12.84 12.75 -12.15
CA PRO A 35 13.45 13.66 -11.22
C PRO A 35 14.64 14.36 -11.88
N PRO A 36 14.93 15.63 -11.52
CA PRO A 36 16.16 16.29 -11.92
C PRO A 36 17.37 15.39 -11.58
N ARG A 37 18.41 15.40 -12.41
CA ARG A 37 19.67 14.67 -12.13
C ARG A 37 20.10 14.96 -10.69
N GLY A 38 20.11 13.94 -9.82
CA GLY A 38 20.49 14.09 -8.41
C GLY A 38 19.64 13.32 -7.40
N TYR A 39 18.41 12.91 -7.75
CA TYR A 39 17.60 12.02 -6.89
C TYR A 39 18.05 10.56 -7.06
N ALA A 40 19.20 10.24 -6.51
CA ALA A 40 19.67 8.88 -6.29
C ALA A 40 19.86 8.67 -4.80
N PHE A 41 19.76 7.42 -4.33
CA PHE A 41 20.21 7.10 -2.99
C PHE A 41 21.69 7.47 -2.91
N ILE A 42 22.02 8.41 -2.02
CA ILE A 42 23.41 8.81 -1.81
C ILE A 42 24.08 7.65 -1.08
N THR A 43 25.13 7.10 -1.68
CA THR A 43 25.86 5.97 -1.11
C THR A 43 26.34 6.31 0.30
N GLY A 44 26.01 5.46 1.29
CA GLY A 44 26.31 5.70 2.70
C GLY A 44 25.32 6.61 3.44
N SER A 45 24.23 7.06 2.81
CA SER A 45 23.11 7.68 3.52
C SER A 45 22.37 6.67 4.40
N MET A 46 21.61 7.16 5.39
CA MET A 46 20.77 6.27 6.22
C MET A 46 19.81 5.43 5.38
N ASP A 47 19.28 6.00 4.29
CA ASP A 47 18.34 5.32 3.40
C ASP A 47 19.02 4.21 2.58
N ASP A 48 20.27 4.41 2.19
CA ASP A 48 21.09 3.39 1.52
C ASP A 48 21.41 2.22 2.47
N MET A 49 21.75 2.53 3.73
CA MET A 49 21.93 1.50 4.76
C MET A 49 20.63 0.74 5.06
N VAL A 50 19.48 1.44 5.12
CA VAL A 50 18.18 0.78 5.27
C VAL A 50 17.96 -0.15 4.10
N MET A 51 18.15 0.32 2.86
CA MET A 51 18.03 -0.48 1.65
C MET A 51 18.87 -1.75 1.78
N ASP A 52 20.14 -1.66 2.15
CA ASP A 52 21.06 -2.81 2.29
C ASP A 52 20.56 -3.89 3.24
N THR A 53 19.94 -3.49 4.35
CA THR A 53 19.40 -4.42 5.36
C THR A 53 18.07 -5.07 5.00
N LEU A 54 17.39 -4.62 3.94
CA LEU A 54 16.06 -5.13 3.60
C LEU A 54 16.09 -6.60 3.19
N GLN A 55 15.11 -7.34 3.71
CA GLN A 55 14.94 -8.76 3.43
C GLN A 55 13.48 -9.09 3.09
N THR A 56 13.28 -10.22 2.41
CA THR A 56 11.94 -10.67 2.00
C THR A 56 10.99 -10.76 3.19
N GLY A 57 9.80 -10.17 3.08
CA GLY A 57 8.80 -10.11 4.13
C GLY A 57 8.95 -8.93 5.09
N ASP A 58 9.92 -8.03 4.92
CA ASP A 58 9.88 -6.74 5.61
C ASP A 58 8.68 -5.91 5.11
N LEU A 59 8.05 -5.13 5.97
CA LEU A 59 6.91 -4.28 5.58
C LEU A 59 7.36 -2.88 5.22
N VAL A 60 6.67 -2.26 4.27
CA VAL A 60 6.84 -0.84 3.94
C VAL A 60 5.49 -0.14 4.04
N PHE A 61 5.40 0.86 4.89
CA PHE A 61 4.21 1.68 5.05
C PHE A 61 4.38 3.01 4.34
N PHE A 62 3.30 3.48 3.73
CA PHE A 62 3.25 4.79 3.10
C PHE A 62 2.12 5.63 3.69
N LYS A 63 2.42 6.90 3.91
CA LYS A 63 1.43 7.96 4.06
C LYS A 63 1.29 8.67 2.72
N ARG A 64 0.46 8.10 1.83
CA ARG A 64 0.24 8.64 0.49
C ARG A 64 -0.59 9.92 0.58
N ASN A 65 -0.19 10.94 -0.17
CA ASN A 65 -1.02 12.12 -0.33
C ASN A 65 -2.12 11.83 -1.38
N CYS A 66 -3.38 11.76 -0.95
CA CYS A 66 -4.50 11.47 -1.84
C CYS A 66 -4.65 12.50 -2.98
N ALA A 67 -4.15 13.73 -2.81
CA ALA A 67 -4.22 14.77 -3.82
C ALA A 67 -3.34 14.50 -5.06
N TYR A 68 -2.27 13.71 -4.92
CA TYR A 68 -1.36 13.35 -6.03
C TYR A 68 -1.64 11.97 -6.64
N LEU A 69 -2.83 11.44 -6.37
CA LEU A 69 -3.34 10.21 -6.98
C LEU A 69 -4.29 10.55 -8.14
N PRO A 70 -4.38 9.68 -9.17
CA PRO A 70 -5.41 9.82 -10.21
C PRO A 70 -6.80 10.00 -9.59
N PRO A 71 -7.72 10.78 -10.16
CA PRO A 71 -8.96 11.19 -9.47
C PRO A 71 -9.75 10.03 -8.84
N LYS A 72 -9.87 8.89 -9.54
CA LYS A 72 -10.52 7.67 -9.02
C LYS A 72 -9.83 7.16 -7.75
N ASP A 73 -8.52 7.08 -7.77
CA ASP A 73 -7.68 6.58 -6.67
C ASP A 73 -7.58 7.59 -5.53
N GLY A 74 -7.54 8.89 -5.86
CA GLY A 74 -7.54 9.99 -4.91
C GLY A 74 -8.85 10.07 -4.14
N LEU A 75 -9.99 9.95 -4.82
CA LEU A 75 -11.31 9.85 -4.18
C LEU A 75 -11.39 8.62 -3.29
N SER A 76 -10.93 7.46 -3.78
CA SER A 76 -10.87 6.22 -3.02
C SER A 76 -10.05 6.38 -1.72
N CYS A 77 -8.85 6.94 -1.83
CA CYS A 77 -7.96 7.25 -0.71
C CYS A 77 -8.60 8.21 0.29
N PHE A 78 -9.25 9.26 -0.21
CA PHE A 78 -9.95 10.23 0.64
C PHE A 78 -11.12 9.59 1.39
N LEU A 79 -11.98 8.83 0.71
CA LEU A 79 -13.11 8.16 1.34
C LEU A 79 -12.65 7.08 2.33
N SER A 80 -11.62 6.31 1.99
CA SER A 80 -11.03 5.32 2.91
C SER A 80 -10.50 5.98 4.20
N SER A 81 -9.99 7.21 4.14
CA SER A 81 -9.55 7.95 5.34
C SER A 81 -10.69 8.37 6.28
N ARG A 82 -11.94 8.34 5.79
CA ARG A 82 -13.14 8.65 6.58
C ARG A 82 -13.75 7.41 7.25
N VAL A 83 -13.31 6.21 6.88
CA VAL A 83 -13.73 4.96 7.53
C VAL A 83 -12.97 4.80 8.85
N GLU A 84 -13.66 4.93 9.98
CA GLU A 84 -13.06 4.91 11.33
C GLU A 84 -12.24 3.63 11.60
N ALA A 85 -12.71 2.48 11.10
CA ALA A 85 -12.01 1.21 11.22
C ALA A 85 -10.64 1.20 10.51
N TRP A 86 -10.45 2.03 9.48
CA TRP A 86 -9.21 2.09 8.69
C TRP A 86 -8.35 3.31 9.02
N GLN A 87 -8.79 4.18 9.93
CA GLN A 87 -8.01 5.33 10.34
C GLN A 87 -6.73 4.89 11.06
N ALA A 88 -5.61 5.20 10.44
CA ALA A 88 -4.26 4.95 10.93
C ALA A 88 -3.31 6.06 10.45
N ARG A 89 -2.11 6.09 11.01
CA ARG A 89 -1.05 7.04 10.57
C ARG A 89 -0.70 6.85 9.09
N TYR A 90 -0.72 5.60 8.63
CA TYR A 90 -0.41 5.21 7.25
C TYR A 90 -1.70 4.76 6.54
N ASN A 91 -1.73 4.92 5.22
CA ASN A 91 -2.89 4.57 4.39
C ASN A 91 -2.55 3.55 3.29
N HIS A 92 -1.36 2.96 3.40
CA HIS A 92 -0.89 1.93 2.49
C HIS A 92 0.21 1.10 3.14
N VAL A 93 0.26 -0.17 2.76
CA VAL A 93 1.32 -1.09 3.16
C VAL A 93 1.65 -2.01 1.99
N GLY A 94 2.93 -2.27 1.79
CA GLY A 94 3.45 -3.33 0.94
C GLY A 94 4.45 -4.19 1.71
N PHE A 95 4.96 -5.22 1.06
CA PHE A 95 6.07 -6.01 1.58
C PHE A 95 7.27 -5.98 0.63
N ILE A 96 8.45 -6.18 1.18
CA ILE A 96 9.69 -6.31 0.43
C ILE A 96 9.81 -7.73 -0.10
N LEU A 97 10.14 -7.83 -1.39
CA LEU A 97 10.64 -9.04 -2.02
C LEU A 97 12.11 -8.82 -2.39
N VAL A 98 12.97 -9.76 -2.02
CA VAL A 98 14.35 -9.81 -2.49
C VAL A 98 14.46 -10.98 -3.48
N ASP A 99 14.88 -10.68 -4.70
CA ASP A 99 15.12 -11.69 -5.72
C ASP A 99 16.44 -12.45 -5.46
N ARG A 100 16.67 -13.55 -6.18
CA ARG A 100 17.90 -14.36 -6.13
C ARG A 100 19.16 -13.56 -6.42
N LEU A 101 19.05 -12.48 -7.19
CA LEU A 101 20.15 -11.55 -7.49
C LEU A 101 20.39 -10.51 -6.39
N GLY A 102 19.60 -10.50 -5.32
CA GLY A 102 19.68 -9.51 -4.24
C GLY A 102 18.96 -8.20 -4.53
N GLU A 103 18.32 -8.08 -5.70
CA GLU A 103 17.52 -6.92 -6.06
C GLU A 103 16.25 -6.82 -5.20
N LYS A 104 15.94 -5.60 -4.75
CA LYS A 104 14.85 -5.32 -3.82
C LYS A 104 13.66 -4.73 -4.54
N PHE A 105 12.49 -5.31 -4.30
CA PHE A 105 11.23 -4.90 -4.87
C PHE A 105 10.20 -4.62 -3.76
N ILE A 106 9.31 -3.67 -4.01
CA ILE A 106 8.12 -3.45 -3.21
C ILE A 106 6.94 -4.07 -3.94
N VAL A 107 6.26 -4.98 -3.25
CA VAL A 107 5.03 -5.60 -3.72
C VAL A 107 3.86 -5.05 -2.92
N GLU A 108 2.91 -4.44 -3.61
CA GLU A 108 1.76 -3.76 -3.01
C GLU A 108 0.50 -3.92 -3.87
N GLU A 109 -0.67 -4.01 -3.24
CA GLU A 109 -1.95 -3.96 -3.93
C GLU A 109 -2.47 -2.53 -3.95
N THR A 110 -2.32 -1.87 -5.09
CA THR A 110 -2.83 -0.52 -5.33
C THR A 110 -4.29 -0.55 -5.79
N TYR A 111 -4.91 0.62 -5.94
CA TYR A 111 -6.26 0.75 -6.52
C TYR A 111 -6.32 0.31 -7.99
N ALA A 112 -5.17 0.27 -8.68
CA ALA A 112 -5.04 -0.25 -10.05
C ALA A 112 -4.65 -1.74 -10.10
N GLY A 113 -4.46 -2.39 -8.95
CA GLY A 113 -4.09 -3.80 -8.84
C GLY A 113 -2.74 -4.04 -8.17
N VAL A 114 -2.33 -5.31 -8.15
CA VAL A 114 -1.08 -5.77 -7.54
C VAL A 114 0.08 -5.41 -8.44
N LYS A 115 1.06 -4.71 -7.89
CA LYS A 115 2.27 -4.26 -8.60
C LYS A 115 3.51 -4.70 -7.82
N CYS A 116 4.51 -5.14 -8.57
CA CYS A 116 5.87 -5.34 -8.10
C CYS A 116 6.73 -4.26 -8.76
N ARG A 117 7.41 -3.42 -7.96
CA ARG A 117 8.23 -2.33 -8.49
C ARG A 117 9.58 -2.31 -7.79
N PRO A 118 10.68 -1.91 -8.47
CA PRO A 118 11.97 -1.74 -7.83
C PRO A 118 11.84 -0.82 -6.62
N TYR A 119 12.46 -1.20 -5.50
CA TYR A 119 12.36 -0.48 -4.23
C TYR A 119 12.72 1.00 -4.42
N SER A 120 13.90 1.27 -4.98
CA SER A 120 14.44 2.62 -5.16
C SER A 120 13.50 3.51 -5.99
N ALA A 121 13.07 3.02 -7.15
CA ALA A 121 12.14 3.71 -8.02
C ALA A 121 10.80 4.00 -7.32
N ARG A 122 10.28 3.04 -6.55
CA ARG A 122 8.99 3.20 -5.86
C ARG A 122 9.06 4.22 -4.74
N ILE A 123 10.14 4.24 -3.95
CA ILE A 123 10.36 5.19 -2.87
C ILE A 123 10.44 6.63 -3.42
N LEU A 124 11.30 6.85 -4.42
CA LEU A 124 11.54 8.17 -5.02
C LEU A 124 10.31 8.75 -5.72
N THR A 125 9.57 7.93 -6.46
CA THR A 125 8.38 8.37 -7.24
C THR A 125 7.09 8.37 -6.42
N SER A 126 7.17 8.13 -5.11
CA SER A 126 5.99 7.84 -4.29
C SER A 126 5.10 9.04 -4.02
N LEU A 127 5.65 10.25 -4.01
CA LEU A 127 5.00 11.49 -3.53
C LEU A 127 4.30 11.30 -2.17
N SER A 128 4.83 10.38 -1.35
CA SER A 128 4.32 10.09 -0.01
C SER A 128 4.93 11.07 0.98
N THR A 129 4.12 11.56 1.93
CA THR A 129 4.61 12.50 2.95
C THR A 129 5.52 11.83 3.96
N GLU A 130 5.34 10.52 4.14
CA GLU A 130 6.10 9.70 5.08
C GLU A 130 6.17 8.27 4.54
N ILE A 131 7.34 7.65 4.67
CA ILE A 131 7.57 6.25 4.35
C ILE A 131 8.37 5.63 5.49
N VAL A 132 7.93 4.48 5.97
CA VAL A 132 8.65 3.72 7.00
C VAL A 132 8.75 2.26 6.62
N VAL A 133 9.88 1.65 6.97
CA VAL A 133 10.09 0.21 6.86
C VAL A 133 9.95 -0.41 8.24
N VAL A 134 9.33 -1.59 8.31
CA VAL A 134 9.25 -2.40 9.53
C VAL A 134 9.91 -3.75 9.24
N PRO A 135 11.16 -3.96 9.68
CA PRO A 135 11.85 -5.22 9.44
C PRO A 135 11.20 -6.37 10.19
N LEU A 136 11.08 -7.51 9.52
CA LEU A 136 10.62 -8.78 10.07
C LEU A 136 11.81 -9.56 10.65
N LYS A 137 11.75 -9.81 11.96
CA LYS A 137 12.68 -10.66 12.69
C LYS A 137 12.17 -12.09 12.64
N VAL A 138 12.72 -12.87 11.73
CA VAL A 138 12.49 -14.31 11.64
C VAL A 138 13.69 -14.96 10.94
N LYS A 139 13.97 -16.22 11.26
CA LYS A 139 14.93 -17.01 10.48
C LYS A 139 14.31 -17.35 9.13
N ARG A 140 14.67 -16.59 8.10
CA ARG A 140 14.16 -16.79 6.73
C ARG A 140 14.66 -18.11 6.17
N THR A 141 13.73 -19.04 5.96
CA THR A 141 14.02 -20.31 5.29
C THR A 141 13.92 -20.16 3.77
N ILE A 142 14.55 -21.08 3.04
CA ILE A 142 14.44 -21.14 1.57
C ILE A 142 12.98 -21.33 1.15
N ALA A 143 12.22 -22.15 1.89
CA ALA A 143 10.81 -22.39 1.64
C ALA A 143 9.97 -21.09 1.72
N MET A 144 10.24 -20.24 2.73
CA MET A 144 9.55 -18.94 2.84
C MET A 144 9.84 -18.02 1.66
N GLN A 145 11.10 -17.95 1.23
CA GLN A 145 11.50 -17.12 0.10
C GLN A 145 10.90 -17.63 -1.21
N GLN A 146 10.86 -18.96 -1.41
CA GLN A 146 10.21 -19.57 -2.56
C GLN A 146 8.70 -19.32 -2.56
N ALA A 147 8.04 -19.46 -1.41
CA ALA A 147 6.61 -19.18 -1.27
C ALA A 147 6.26 -17.73 -1.59
N ALA A 148 7.07 -16.77 -1.11
CA ALA A 148 6.89 -15.36 -1.44
C ALA A 148 7.09 -15.09 -2.94
N ASN A 149 8.14 -15.64 -3.55
CA ASN A 149 8.39 -15.50 -4.99
C ASN A 149 7.26 -16.10 -5.83
N GLN A 150 6.80 -17.30 -5.48
CA GLN A 150 5.67 -17.95 -6.16
C GLN A 150 4.40 -17.13 -6.02
N PHE A 151 4.10 -16.62 -4.82
CA PHE A 151 2.94 -15.75 -4.60
C PHE A 151 2.98 -14.52 -5.51
N VAL A 152 4.15 -13.88 -5.65
CA VAL A 152 4.33 -12.71 -6.51
C VAL A 152 4.13 -13.08 -7.98
N GLN A 153 4.70 -14.19 -8.45
CA GLN A 153 4.50 -14.67 -9.82
C GLN A 153 3.02 -14.96 -10.14
N GLU A 154 2.27 -15.51 -9.18
CA GLU A 154 0.85 -15.82 -9.32
C GLU A 154 -0.05 -14.57 -9.29
N ASN A 155 0.32 -13.53 -8.53
CA ASN A 155 -0.58 -12.43 -8.21
C ASN A 155 -0.20 -11.08 -8.82
N VAL A 156 1.01 -10.90 -9.35
CA VAL A 156 1.36 -9.65 -10.04
C VAL A 156 0.44 -9.42 -11.24
N ASN A 157 -0.04 -8.19 -11.40
CA ASN A 157 -1.05 -7.79 -12.37
C ASN A 157 -2.48 -8.28 -12.09
N ARG A 158 -2.73 -8.95 -10.95
CA ARG A 158 -4.09 -9.17 -10.46
C ARG A 158 -4.81 -7.82 -10.32
N PRO A 159 -6.05 -7.67 -10.82
CA PRO A 159 -6.83 -6.44 -10.63
C PRO A 159 -7.04 -6.17 -9.14
N SER A 160 -7.24 -4.90 -8.79
CA SER A 160 -7.49 -4.53 -7.40
C SER A 160 -8.80 -5.14 -6.95
N ARG A 161 -8.81 -5.74 -5.76
CA ARG A 161 -10.05 -6.17 -5.09
C ARG A 161 -10.85 -4.98 -4.54
N PHE A 162 -10.27 -3.79 -4.62
CA PHE A 162 -10.89 -2.56 -4.17
C PHE A 162 -11.91 -2.03 -5.18
N THR A 163 -13.09 -1.67 -4.68
CA THR A 163 -14.07 -0.87 -5.43
C THR A 163 -14.54 0.31 -4.59
N LEU A 164 -14.92 1.41 -5.24
CA LEU A 164 -15.50 2.57 -4.54
C LEU A 164 -16.81 2.20 -3.83
N GLN A 165 -17.56 1.26 -4.39
CA GLN A 165 -18.80 0.73 -3.77
C GLN A 165 -18.50 0.16 -2.38
N HIS A 166 -17.44 -0.65 -2.24
CA HIS A 166 -17.04 -1.18 -0.94
C HIS A 166 -16.71 -0.09 0.09
N VAL A 167 -16.10 1.02 -0.32
CA VAL A 167 -15.83 2.12 0.63
C VAL A 167 -17.11 2.82 1.03
N LEU A 168 -18.01 3.08 0.07
CA LEU A 168 -19.28 3.72 0.35
C LEU A 168 -20.16 2.86 1.27
N GLU A 169 -20.17 1.54 1.05
CA GLU A 169 -20.81 0.57 1.94
C GLU A 169 -20.26 0.72 3.36
N GLN A 170 -18.93 0.66 3.54
CA GLN A 170 -18.28 0.79 4.85
C GLN A 170 -18.49 2.15 5.52
N LEU A 171 -18.66 3.23 4.75
CA LEU A 171 -19.01 4.55 5.28
C LEU A 171 -20.47 4.66 5.70
N SER A 172 -21.37 3.95 5.03
CA SER A 172 -22.81 3.97 5.27
C SER A 172 -23.25 2.98 6.35
N SER A 173 -22.56 1.85 6.49
CA SER A 173 -22.89 0.81 7.45
C SER A 173 -22.25 1.11 8.81
N SER A 174 -23.01 1.73 9.70
CA SER A 174 -22.78 1.60 11.13
C SER A 174 -23.10 0.16 11.52
N SER A 175 -22.10 -0.72 11.57
CA SER A 175 -22.19 -2.13 11.99
C SER A 175 -23.15 -3.02 11.18
N THR A 176 -22.63 -3.89 10.31
CA THR A 176 -23.33 -5.14 9.97
C THR A 176 -22.36 -6.26 9.65
N SER A 177 -22.63 -7.40 10.28
CA SER A 177 -21.94 -8.67 10.29
C SER A 177 -21.92 -9.33 8.90
N GLY A 178 -20.85 -9.11 8.17
CA GLY A 178 -20.46 -9.88 6.99
C GLY A 178 -18.94 -9.77 6.85
N SER A 179 -18.27 -10.84 6.46
CA SER A 179 -16.80 -10.89 6.36
C SER A 179 -16.23 -9.73 5.53
N SER A 180 -15.76 -8.65 6.17
CA SER A 180 -14.95 -7.59 5.55
C SER A 180 -14.39 -6.69 6.67
N PRO A 181 -13.09 -6.37 6.63
CA PRO A 181 -12.63 -5.39 5.65
C PRO A 181 -11.42 -5.83 4.83
N VAL A 182 -11.46 -5.60 3.52
CA VAL A 182 -10.28 -5.68 2.66
C VAL A 182 -9.77 -4.27 2.43
N HIS A 183 -8.88 -3.79 3.31
CA HIS A 183 -7.93 -2.80 2.85
C HIS A 183 -6.97 -3.55 1.91
N PRO A 184 -6.99 -3.33 0.59
CA PRO A 184 -6.43 -4.27 -0.41
C PRO A 184 -4.97 -4.59 -0.14
N SER A 185 -4.22 -3.55 0.18
CA SER A 185 -2.79 -3.66 0.46
C SER A 185 -2.51 -4.41 1.78
N ALA A 186 -3.38 -4.29 2.78
CA ALA A 186 -3.28 -5.01 4.05
C ALA A 186 -3.65 -6.49 3.90
N GLY A 187 -4.70 -6.78 3.14
CA GLY A 187 -5.10 -8.13 2.79
C GLY A 187 -4.01 -8.85 2.00
N LEU A 188 -3.39 -8.20 1.01
CA LEU A 188 -2.26 -8.77 0.24
C LEU A 188 -1.09 -9.18 1.15
N VAL A 189 -0.73 -8.33 2.11
CA VAL A 189 0.34 -8.65 3.07
C VAL A 189 -0.04 -9.87 3.91
N ALA A 190 -1.28 -9.96 4.39
CA ALA A 190 -1.74 -11.13 5.11
C ALA A 190 -1.71 -12.41 4.24
N GLU A 191 -2.04 -12.33 2.95
CA GLU A 191 -1.98 -13.47 2.02
C GLU A 191 -0.56 -14.03 1.89
N VAL A 192 0.41 -13.15 1.65
CA VAL A 192 1.80 -13.59 1.49
C VAL A 192 2.37 -14.09 2.82
N TYR A 193 2.02 -13.48 3.95
CA TYR A 193 2.43 -13.96 5.27
C TYR A 193 1.85 -15.34 5.58
N ALA A 194 0.60 -15.60 5.21
CA ALA A 194 0.00 -16.94 5.33
C ALA A 194 0.71 -17.96 4.43
N ARG A 195 1.05 -17.60 3.18
CA ARG A 195 1.84 -18.45 2.27
C ARG A 195 3.26 -18.72 2.79
N MET A 196 3.87 -17.76 3.46
CA MET A 196 5.18 -17.91 4.12
C MET A 196 5.09 -18.72 5.42
N GLY A 197 3.89 -19.11 5.87
CA GLY A 197 3.70 -19.82 7.14
C GLY A 197 3.88 -18.93 8.38
N LEU A 198 3.85 -17.61 8.21
CA LEU A 198 3.94 -16.62 9.30
C LEU A 198 2.56 -16.28 9.89
N LEU A 199 1.49 -16.54 9.13
CA LEU A 199 0.11 -16.48 9.61
C LEU A 199 -0.57 -17.83 9.36
N PRO A 200 -1.58 -18.19 10.18
CA PRO A 200 -2.39 -19.38 9.93
C PRO A 200 -3.12 -19.29 8.58
N ALA A 201 -3.25 -20.43 7.89
CA ALA A 201 -4.01 -20.50 6.64
C ALA A 201 -5.52 -20.35 6.83
N GLN A 202 -6.03 -20.69 8.01
CA GLN A 202 -7.44 -20.57 8.40
C GLN A 202 -7.62 -19.46 9.43
N THR A 203 -8.82 -18.88 9.50
CA THR A 203 -9.18 -17.88 10.50
C THR A 203 -8.94 -18.43 11.91
N THR A 204 -7.96 -17.85 12.60
CA THR A 204 -7.57 -18.25 13.96
C THR A 204 -7.69 -17.03 14.88
N PRO A 205 -8.39 -17.13 16.03
CA PRO A 205 -8.51 -16.02 16.97
C PRO A 205 -7.14 -15.45 17.36
N GLY A 206 -7.01 -14.12 17.36
CA GLY A 206 -5.77 -13.41 17.70
C GLY A 206 -4.82 -13.16 16.52
N TYR A 207 -5.00 -13.86 15.39
CA TYR A 207 -4.19 -13.68 14.18
C TYR A 207 -4.92 -12.84 13.13
N LEU A 208 -4.15 -12.10 12.33
CA LEU A 208 -4.69 -11.40 11.17
C LEU A 208 -5.08 -12.39 10.07
N HIS A 209 -6.15 -12.09 9.35
CA HIS A 209 -6.62 -12.89 8.23
C HIS A 209 -6.75 -12.02 6.96
N PRO A 210 -6.44 -12.54 5.75
CA PRO A 210 -6.54 -11.78 4.51
C PRO A 210 -7.85 -11.04 4.25
N SER A 211 -8.98 -11.59 4.71
CA SER A 211 -10.31 -10.99 4.52
C SER A 211 -10.69 -9.96 5.58
N SER A 212 -9.92 -9.84 6.66
CA SER A 212 -10.22 -8.92 7.77
C SER A 212 -9.09 -7.94 8.09
N ALA A 213 -7.89 -8.13 7.52
CA ALA A 213 -6.74 -7.32 7.83
C ALA A 213 -6.90 -5.89 7.30
N THR A 214 -6.70 -4.92 8.19
CA THR A 214 -6.73 -3.49 7.87
C THR A 214 -5.35 -2.85 7.96
N ILE A 215 -5.23 -1.65 7.42
CA ILE A 215 -4.00 -0.86 7.59
C ILE A 215 -3.76 -0.47 9.06
N LYS A 216 -4.83 -0.33 9.86
CA LYS A 216 -4.77 -0.02 11.28
C LYS A 216 -4.12 -1.18 12.06
N ASP A 217 -4.48 -2.41 11.73
CA ASP A 217 -3.92 -3.61 12.35
C ASP A 217 -2.42 -3.72 12.08
N TRP A 218 -2.01 -3.60 10.81
CA TRP A 218 -0.60 -3.64 10.43
C TRP A 218 0.20 -2.45 10.98
N SER A 219 -0.41 -1.26 11.07
CA SER A 219 0.22 -0.09 11.68
C SER A 219 0.46 -0.29 13.18
N ALA A 220 -0.34 -1.13 13.83
CA ALA A 220 -0.13 -1.60 15.20
C ALA A 220 0.82 -2.81 15.27
N TYR A 221 1.86 -2.83 14.42
CA TYR A 221 2.79 -3.95 14.20
C TYR A 221 3.28 -4.70 15.45
N ARG A 222 3.50 -4.00 16.58
CA ARG A 222 3.92 -4.62 17.86
C ARG A 222 2.88 -5.55 18.49
N ARG A 223 1.62 -5.42 18.09
CA ARG A 223 0.49 -6.22 18.58
C ARG A 223 0.13 -7.35 17.61
N VAL A 224 0.73 -7.38 16.44
CA VAL A 224 0.46 -8.42 15.44
C VAL A 224 1.10 -9.71 15.91
N GLN A 225 0.29 -10.74 16.10
CA GLN A 225 0.76 -12.09 16.41
C GLN A 225 1.15 -12.80 15.12
N LEU A 226 2.35 -13.37 15.10
CA LEU A 226 2.87 -14.18 14.00
C LEU A 226 3.31 -15.54 14.53
N LEU A 227 3.33 -16.53 13.64
CA LEU A 227 3.85 -17.86 13.91
C LEU A 227 5.39 -17.86 13.88
N GLN A 228 5.99 -18.98 14.29
CA GLN A 228 7.44 -19.25 14.18
C GLN A 228 8.34 -18.25 14.96
N ASP A 229 7.86 -17.76 16.10
CA ASP A 229 8.52 -16.72 16.92
C ASP A 229 8.92 -15.48 16.10
N ALA A 230 8.17 -15.21 15.02
CA ALA A 230 8.43 -14.08 14.15
C ALA A 230 7.92 -12.79 14.80
N GLU A 231 8.69 -11.72 14.68
CA GLU A 231 8.32 -10.43 15.26
C GLU A 231 8.58 -9.29 14.29
N LEU A 232 7.72 -8.28 14.32
CA LEU A 232 7.94 -7.03 13.61
C LEU A 232 8.74 -6.07 14.51
N SER A 233 9.90 -5.66 14.02
CA SER A 233 10.81 -4.78 14.75
C SER A 233 10.42 -3.31 14.67
N GLN A 234 11.27 -2.40 15.14
CA GLN A 234 10.95 -0.97 15.15
C GLN A 234 10.81 -0.39 13.74
N MET A 235 9.96 0.65 13.62
CA MET A 235 9.84 1.43 12.40
C MET A 235 11.13 2.19 12.10
N LEU A 236 11.65 2.02 10.89
CA LEU A 236 12.79 2.74 10.33
C LEU A 236 12.26 3.76 9.33
N PRO A 237 12.28 5.07 9.65
CA PRO A 237 11.83 6.09 8.72
C PRO A 237 12.83 6.26 7.58
N ILE A 238 12.31 6.34 6.36
CA ILE A 238 13.09 6.70 5.17
C ILE A 238 13.02 8.23 5.03
N ARG A 239 14.17 8.90 4.95
CA ARG A 239 14.26 10.35 4.79
C ARG A 239 14.77 10.68 3.40
N LEU A 240 13.84 10.82 2.47
CA LEU A 240 14.11 11.36 1.15
C LEU A 240 14.66 12.80 1.30
N LEU A 241 15.97 12.96 1.17
CA LEU A 241 16.68 14.24 1.16
C LEU A 241 16.57 14.91 -0.21
#